data_AF-A0AA88ZPP6-F1
#
_entry.id   AF-A0AA88ZPP6-F1
#
_cell.length_a   1.000
_cell.length_b   1.000
_cell.length_c   1.000
_cell.angle_alpha   90.00
_cell.angle_beta   90.00
_cell.angle_gamma   90.00
#
_symmetry.space_group_name_H-M   'P 1'
#
loop_
_entity.id
_entity.type
_entity.pdbx_description
1 polymer ?
#
loop_
_entity_poly.entity_id
_entity_poly.type
_entity_poly.pdbx_seq_one_letter_code
_entity_poly.pdbx_strand_id
1 'polypeptide(L)' 'MTESIELLVLCNSKTYGKEIFKCNSEFEAYKKYKELESLKGIRSIVKAKVYRKNVLNTPFIVKYEVLETII' A
#
# COMPACT_ATOMS: atom_id res chain seq x y z
N MET A 1 15.69 -2.17 11.89
CA MET A 1 14.50 -2.34 11.04
C MET A 1 13.51 -1.31 11.53
N THR A 2 13.02 -0.43 10.67
CA THR A 2 12.17 0.70 11.10
C THR A 2 10.72 0.33 10.85
N GLU A 3 9.87 0.54 11.85
CA GLU A 3 8.42 0.31 11.75
C GLU A 3 7.64 1.63 11.81
N SER A 4 6.55 1.70 11.05
CA SER A 4 5.66 2.85 10.99
C SER A 4 4.23 2.38 10.73
N ILE A 5 3.25 3.12 11.25
CA ILE A 5 1.85 2.95 10.84
C ILE A 5 1.65 3.82 9.60
N GLU A 6 1.25 3.19 8.50
CA GLU A 6 1.06 3.87 7.21
C GLU A 6 -0.29 3.51 6.60
N LEU A 7 -0.80 4.42 5.78
CA LEU A 7 -1.97 4.19 4.94
C LEU A 7 -1.50 3.68 3.58
N LEU A 8 -2.00 2.51 3.18
CA LEU A 8 -1.61 1.84 1.95
C LEU A 8 -2.81 1.59 1.05
N VAL A 9 -2.63 1.73 -0.25
CA VAL A 9 -3.54 1.19 -1.27
C VAL A 9 -2.89 -0.05 -1.85
N LEU A 10 -3.56 -1.18 -1.66
CA LEU A 10 -3.16 -2.46 -2.23
C LEU A 10 -3.91 -2.64 -3.55
N CYS A 11 -3.21 -3.02 -4.60
CA CYS A 11 -3.83 -3.38 -5.88
C CYS A 11 -3.22 -4.69 -6.36
N ASN A 12 -4.05 -5.71 -6.60
CA ASN A 12 -3.62 -6.94 -7.20
C ASN A 12 -3.96 -6.90 -8.70
N SER A 13 -2.99 -6.48 -9.50
CA SER A 13 -3.09 -6.51 -10.95
C SER A 13 -2.83 -7.94 -11.43
N LYS A 14 -3.66 -8.44 -12.33
CA LYS A 14 -3.46 -9.76 -12.96
C LYS A 14 -2.13 -9.85 -13.73
N THR A 15 -1.59 -8.70 -14.15
CA THR A 15 -0.42 -8.62 -15.04
C THR A 15 0.89 -8.41 -14.28
N TYR A 16 0.88 -7.60 -13.22
CA TYR A 16 2.10 -7.16 -12.51
C TYR A 16 2.18 -7.64 -11.06
N GLY A 17 1.20 -8.43 -10.60
CA GLY A 17 1.12 -8.91 -9.23
C GLY A 17 0.58 -7.86 -8.26
N LYS A 18 0.99 -7.97 -6.99
CA LYS A 18 0.51 -7.10 -5.91
C LYS A 18 1.34 -5.82 -5.82
N GLU A 19 0.72 -4.72 -6.21
CA GLU A 19 1.23 -3.37 -6.07
C GLU A 19 0.79 -2.76 -4.74
N ILE A 20 1.70 -2.00 -4.11
CA ILE A 20 1.48 -1.35 -2.81
C ILE A 20 1.84 0.12 -2.95
N PHE A 21 0.87 1.00 -2.77
CA PHE A 21 1.07 2.44 -2.81
C PHE A 21 0.95 3.02 -1.41
N LYS A 22 1.96 3.79 -0.98
CA LYS A 22 1.89 4.56 0.27
C LYS A 22 1.15 5.87 0.01
N CYS A 23 0.22 6.22 0.89
CA CYS A 23 -0.50 7.50 0.87
C CYS A 23 -0.32 8.24 2.21
N ASN A 24 -0.38 9.57 2.17
CA ASN A 24 -0.21 10.42 3.36
C ASN A 24 -1.55 10.85 3.97
N SER A 25 -2.66 10.69 3.24
CA SER A 25 -4.01 11.03 3.69
C SER A 25 -5.06 10.07 3.12
N GLU A 26 -6.21 9.99 3.78
CA GLU A 26 -7.36 9.19 3.30
C GLU A 26 -7.88 9.68 1.94
N PHE A 27 -7.88 11.00 1.72
CA PHE A 27 -8.29 11.57 0.44
C PHE A 27 -7.36 11.13 -0.70
N GLU A 28 -6.04 11.15 -0.47
CA GLU A 28 -5.05 10.67 -1.44
C GLU A 28 -5.21 9.17 -1.72
N ALA A 29 -5.44 8.37 -0.67
CA ALA A 29 -5.69 6.93 -0.81
C ALA A 29 -6.96 6.65 -1.60
N TYR A 30 -8.04 7.39 -1.36
CA TYR A 30 -9.30 7.23 -2.08
C TYR A 30 -9.16 7.64 -3.55
N LYS A 31 -8.46 8.75 -3.82
CA LYS A 31 -8.12 9.16 -5.19
C LYS A 31 -7.34 8.06 -5.91
N LYS A 32 -6.30 7.50 -5.26
CA LYS A 32 -5.48 6.44 -5.84
C LYS A 32 -6.29 5.15 -6.07
N TYR A 33 -7.13 4.78 -5.11
CA TYR A 33 -8.06 3.65 -5.23
C TYR A 33 -8.98 3.78 -6.44
N LYS A 34 -9.49 5.00 -6.71
CA LYS A 34 -10.31 5.30 -7.89
C LYS A 34 -9.53 5.29 -9.19
N GLU A 35 -8.31 5.83 -9.23
CA GLU A 35 -7.45 5.73 -10.42
C GLU A 35 -7.20 4.27 -10.85
N LEU A 36 -7.00 3.40 -9.87
CA LEU A 36 -6.76 1.97 -10.07
C LEU A 36 -8.03 1.16 -10.39
N GLU A 37 -9.21 1.80 -10.40
CA GLU A 37 -10.47 1.15 -10.75
C GLU A 37 -10.48 0.59 -12.18
N SER A 38 -9.77 1.28 -13.08
CA SER A 38 -9.57 0.90 -14.48
C SER A 38 -8.80 -0.42 -14.67
N LEU A 39 -8.00 -0.85 -13.68
CA LEU A 39 -7.10 -2.00 -13.79
C LEU A 39 -7.77 -3.36 -13.51
N LYS A 40 -9.08 -3.40 -13.23
CA LYS A 40 -9.88 -4.63 -12.97
C LYS A 40 -9.25 -5.63 -11.97
N GLY A 41 -8.49 -5.13 -11.01
CA GLY A 41 -7.85 -5.91 -9.93
C GLY A 41 -8.57 -5.79 -8.58
N ILE A 42 -8.28 -6.70 -7.66
CA ILE A 42 -8.70 -6.56 -6.25
C ILE A 42 -7.90 -5.41 -5.67
N ARG A 43 -8.61 -4.39 -5.17
CA ARG A 43 -7.99 -3.22 -4.56
C ARG A 43 -8.59 -2.98 -3.18
N SER A 44 -7.77 -2.48 -2.27
CA SER A 44 -8.19 -2.18 -0.91
C SER A 44 -7.37 -1.03 -0.35
N ILE A 45 -8.00 -0.24 0.53
CA ILE A 45 -7.32 0.77 1.33
C ILE A 45 -7.16 0.19 2.73
N VAL A 46 -5.92 0.13 3.21
CA VAL A 46 -5.60 -0.46 4.51
C VAL A 46 -4.74 0.46 5.34
N LYS A 47 -4.98 0.44 6.65
CA LYS A 47 -4.03 0.94 7.64
C LYS A 47 -3.16 -0.24 8.06
N ALA A 48 -1.86 -0.12 7.88
CA ALA A 48 -0.93 -1.22 8.09
C ALA A 48 0.29 -0.78 8.91
N LYS A 49 0.80 -1.70 9.72
CA LYS A 49 2.14 -1.58 10.30
C LYS A 49 3.14 -2.00 9.23
N VAL A 50 3.97 -1.08 8.78
CA VAL A 50 4.94 -1.26 7.68
C VAL A 50 6.33 -1.40 8.24
N TYR A 51 7.03 -2.47 7.86
CA TYR A 51 8.41 -2.72 8.23
C TYR A 51 9.31 -2.39 7.05
N ARG A 52 10.20 -1.43 7.26
CA ARG A 52 11.14 -0.95 6.25
C ARG A 52 12.57 -1.37 6.58
N LYS A 53 13.32 -1.72 5.54
CA LYS A 53 14.77 -1.97 5.60
C LYS A 53 15.46 -1.16 4.52
N ASN A 54 16.53 -0.48 4.89
CA ASN A 54 17.41 0.17 3.92
C ASN A 54 18.27 -0.89 3.23
N VAL A 55 18.19 -0.97 1.91
CA VAL A 55 19.08 -1.76 1.05
C VAL A 55 19.76 -0.77 0.11
N LEU A 56 21.09 -0.70 0.15
CA LEU A 56 21.87 0.26 -0.65
C LEU A 56 21.35 1.71 -0.50
N ASN A 57 21.16 2.17 0.75
CA ASN A 57 20.60 3.48 1.10
C ASN A 57 19.18 3.79 0.59
N THR A 58 18.46 2.80 0.07
CA THR A 58 17.08 2.94 -0.40
C THR A 58 16.12 2.18 0.54
N PRO A 59 15.05 2.82 1.07
CA PRO A 59 14.12 2.17 1.99
C PRO A 59 13.11 1.29 1.24
N PHE A 60 13.16 -0.02 1.47
CA PHE A 60 12.20 -0.98 0.93
C PHE A 60 11.21 -1.46 1.98
N ILE A 61 9.96 -1.67 1.57
CA ILE A 61 8.96 -2.38 2.37
C ILE A 61 9.31 -3.87 2.29
N VAL A 62 9.65 -4.47 3.42
CA VAL A 62 9.98 -5.91 3.52
C VAL A 62 8.81 -6.72 4.05
N LYS A 63 7.97 -6.10 4.87
CA LYS A 63 6.78 -6.71 5.46
C LYS A 63 5.76 -5.61 5.77
N TYR A 64 4.48 -5.95 5.73
CA TYR A 64 3.42 -5.14 6.30
C TYR A 64 2.41 -6.05 6.99
N GLU A 65 1.78 -5.55 8.05
CA GLU A 65 0.71 -6.21 8.78
C GLU A 65 -0.53 -5.31 8.72
N VAL A 66 -1.62 -5.83 8.16
CA VAL A 66 -2.88 -5.09 8.07
C VAL A 66 -3.46 -4.99 9.47
N LEU A 67 -3.68 -3.75 9.92
CA LEU A 67 -4.34 -3.46 11.19
C LEU A 67 -5.85 -3.27 10.96
N GLU A 68 -6.20 -2.59 9.87
CA GLU A 68 -7.58 -2.25 9.52
C GLU A 68 -7.74 -2.17 8.00
N THR A 69 -8.87 -2.64 7.49
CA THR A 69 -9.29 -2.46 6.09
C THR A 69 -10.43 -1.45 6.06
N ILE A 70 -10.25 -0.37 5.30
CA ILE A 70 -11.21 0.73 5.19
C ILE A 70 -12.21 0.43 4.08
N ILE A 71 -11.71 0.02 2.91
CA ILE A 71 -12.45 -0.32 1.68
C ILE A 71 -11.72 -1.46 0.95
#